data_AF-A0A959VY35-F1
#
_entry.id   AF-A0A959VY35-F1
#
_cell.length_a   1.000
_cell.length_b   1.000
_cell.length_c   1.000
_cell.angle_alpha   90.00
_cell.angle_beta   90.00
_cell.angle_gamma   90.00
#
_symmetry.space_group_name_H-M   'P 1'
#
loop_
_entity.id
_entity.type
_entity.pdbx_description
1 polymer ?
#
loop_
_entity_poly.entity_id
_entity_poly.type
_entity_poly.pdbx_seq_one_letter_code
_entity_poly.pdbx_strand_id
1 'polypeptide(L)'
;IAIQNIPEGTSVAIPLAAAGASGARQFWMAVASSVPQPIGAVVAYLLVQEISALLPVSFGFAAGAMLALTLIELLPGAWVENPRQAFIGLSVAIPLMVALSLALGV
;
A
#
# COMPACT_ATOMS: atom_id res chain seq x y z
N ILE A 1 -1.59 5.27 4.80
CA ILE A 1 -0.39 4.74 4.09
C ILE A 1 0.42 3.77 4.96
N ALA A 2 0.95 4.14 6.13
CA ALA A 2 1.77 3.21 6.92
C ALA A 2 1.14 1.82 7.19
N ILE A 3 -0.16 1.76 7.49
CA ILE A 3 -0.88 0.49 7.74
C ILE A 3 -0.95 -0.41 6.50
N GLN A 4 -1.20 0.15 5.30
CA GLN A 4 -1.28 -0.64 4.07
C GLN A 4 0.10 -1.13 3.59
N ASN A 5 1.18 -0.45 3.99
CA ASN A 5 2.53 -0.80 3.59
C ASN A 5 3.01 -2.09 4.28
N ILE A 6 2.36 -2.53 5.37
CA ILE A 6 2.66 -3.81 6.02
C ILE A 6 2.30 -5.00 5.10
N PRO A 7 1.06 -5.10 4.57
CA PRO A 7 0.73 -6.05 3.51
C PRO A 7 1.65 -5.96 2.28
N GLU A 8 1.98 -4.74 1.82
CA GLU A 8 2.85 -4.51 0.65
C GLU A 8 4.29 -5.02 0.89
N GLY A 9 4.86 -4.77 2.07
CA GLY A 9 6.17 -5.32 2.42
C GLY A 9 6.16 -6.85 2.49
N THR A 10 5.03 -7.43 2.90
CA THR A 10 4.84 -8.89 2.95
C THR A 10 4.72 -9.49 1.55
N SER A 11 4.04 -8.81 0.62
CA SER A 11 3.93 -9.28 -0.78
C SER A 11 5.27 -9.27 -1.51
N VAL A 12 6.20 -8.39 -1.14
CA VAL A 12 7.59 -8.42 -1.64
C VAL A 12 8.40 -9.55 -0.98
N ALA A 13 8.20 -9.78 0.31
CA ALA A 13 8.98 -10.77 1.07
C ALA A 13 8.60 -12.24 0.76
N ILE A 14 7.33 -12.55 0.54
CA ILE A 14 6.85 -13.93 0.31
C ILE A 14 7.51 -14.58 -0.94
N PRO A 15 7.54 -13.95 -2.12
CA PRO A 15 8.21 -14.51 -3.30
C PRO A 15 9.72 -14.69 -3.09
N LEU A 16 10.36 -13.75 -2.37
CA LEU A 16 11.78 -13.85 -2.04
C LEU A 16 12.07 -15.01 -1.10
N ALA A 17 11.19 -15.27 -0.14
CA ALA A 17 11.26 -16.44 0.73
C ALA A 17 11.12 -17.74 -0.08
N ALA A 18 10.15 -17.80 -1.00
CA ALA A 18 9.97 -18.93 -1.91
C ALA A 18 11.19 -19.16 -2.83
N ALA A 19 11.91 -18.09 -3.17
CA ALA A 19 13.18 -18.14 -3.93
C ALA A 19 14.41 -18.45 -3.06
N GLY A 20 14.24 -18.74 -1.76
CA GLY A 20 15.33 -19.10 -0.85
C GLY A 20 16.17 -17.93 -0.33
N ALA A 21 15.68 -16.69 -0.40
CA ALA A 21 16.39 -15.53 0.14
C ALA A 21 16.46 -15.57 1.68
N SER A 22 17.60 -15.16 2.26
CA SER A 22 17.75 -15.03 3.71
C SER A 22 16.80 -13.95 4.28
N GLY A 23 16.41 -14.09 5.56
CA GLY A 23 15.50 -13.12 6.19
C GLY A 23 16.00 -11.67 6.14
N ALA A 24 17.32 -11.46 6.27
CA ALA A 24 17.93 -10.14 6.12
C ALA A 24 17.75 -9.56 4.70
N ARG A 25 17.87 -10.41 3.66
CA ARG A 25 17.67 -10.00 2.27
C ARG A 25 16.20 -9.66 2.00
N GLN A 26 15.26 -10.45 2.51
CA GLN A 26 13.83 -10.15 2.41
C GLN A 26 13.49 -8.80 3.06
N PHE A 27 14.00 -8.56 4.27
CA PHE A 27 13.81 -7.30 5.00
C PHE A 27 14.33 -6.10 4.20
N TRP A 28 15.60 -6.13 3.79
CA TRP A 28 16.19 -5.00 3.08
C TRP A 28 15.55 -4.75 1.71
N MET A 29 15.07 -5.78 1.03
CA MET A 29 14.33 -5.63 -0.23
C MET A 29 12.97 -4.98 -0.02
N ALA A 30 12.23 -5.36 1.04
CA ALA A 30 10.97 -4.71 1.40
C ALA A 30 11.15 -3.24 1.85
N VAL A 31 12.25 -2.93 2.54
CA VAL A 31 12.59 -1.54 2.87
C VAL A 31 12.94 -0.77 1.59
N ALA A 32 13.79 -1.33 0.74
CA ALA A 32 14.22 -0.69 -0.50
C ALA A 32 13.06 -0.40 -1.46
N SER A 33 12.07 -1.30 -1.55
CA SER A 33 10.87 -1.07 -2.38
C SER A 33 10.01 0.08 -1.88
N SER A 34 10.10 0.41 -0.59
CA SER A 34 9.34 1.51 0.05
C SER A 34 10.05 2.86 -0.04
N VAL A 35 11.36 2.91 -0.34
CA VAL A 35 12.16 4.15 -0.44
C VAL A 35 11.60 5.20 -1.41
N PRO A 36 10.98 4.85 -2.56
CA PRO A 36 10.38 5.85 -3.45
C PRO A 36 9.29 6.70 -2.77
N GLN A 37 8.61 6.18 -1.75
CA GLN A 37 7.50 6.85 -1.07
C GLN A 37 7.95 8.09 -0.27
N PRO A 38 8.92 8.02 0.66
CA PRO A 38 9.42 9.21 1.35
C PRO A 38 10.10 10.21 0.42
N ILE A 39 10.80 9.75 -0.63
CA ILE A 39 11.39 10.64 -1.64
C ILE A 39 10.28 11.43 -2.36
N GLY A 40 9.25 10.73 -2.84
CA GLY A 40 8.09 11.35 -3.47
C GLY A 40 7.38 12.33 -2.54
N ALA A 41 7.24 11.99 -1.25
CA ALA A 41 6.65 12.87 -0.25
C ALA A 41 7.44 14.18 -0.07
N VAL A 42 8.77 14.11 0.00
CA VAL A 42 9.63 15.31 0.10
C VAL A 42 9.52 16.17 -1.15
N VAL A 43 9.59 15.56 -2.34
CA VAL A 43 9.45 16.29 -3.61
C VAL A 43 8.07 16.95 -3.71
N ALA A 44 7.00 16.22 -3.39
CA ALA A 44 5.64 16.74 -3.39
C ALA A 44 5.49 17.91 -2.42
N TYR A 45 6.06 17.82 -1.21
CA TYR A 45 6.05 18.89 -0.22
C TYR A 45 6.73 20.16 -0.74
N LEU A 46 7.91 20.03 -1.35
CA LEU A 46 8.67 21.18 -1.87
C LEU A 46 7.97 21.88 -3.05
N LEU A 47 7.21 21.12 -3.85
CA LEU A 47 6.59 21.62 -5.08
C LEU A 47 5.09 21.93 -4.93
N VAL A 48 4.47 21.63 -3.78
CA VAL A 48 3.01 21.63 -3.61
C VAL A 48 2.34 22.94 -4.02
N GLN A 49 2.99 24.08 -3.79
CA GLN A 49 2.48 25.41 -4.15
C GLN A 49 2.41 25.58 -5.68
N GLU A 50 3.43 25.11 -6.39
CA GLU A 50 3.57 25.22 -7.85
C GLU A 50 2.66 24.23 -8.60
N ILE A 51 2.41 23.05 -8.01
CA ILE A 51 1.63 21.97 -8.64
C ILE A 51 0.20 21.85 -8.10
N SER A 52 -0.27 22.82 -7.31
CA SER A 52 -1.59 22.80 -6.68
C SER A 52 -2.74 22.55 -7.68
N ALA A 53 -2.64 23.12 -8.89
CA ALA A 53 -3.59 22.89 -9.97
C ALA A 53 -3.61 21.44 -10.50
N LEU A 54 -2.53 20.69 -10.33
CA LEU A 54 -2.40 19.29 -10.74
C LEU A 54 -2.80 18.30 -9.63
N LEU A 55 -2.98 18.75 -8.39
CA LEU A 55 -3.34 17.89 -7.26
C LEU A 55 -4.61 17.06 -7.52
N PRO A 56 -5.71 17.59 -8.11
CA PRO A 56 -6.91 16.78 -8.36
C PRO A 56 -6.63 15.61 -9.29
N VAL A 57 -5.85 15.84 -10.36
CA VAL A 57 -5.45 14.80 -11.31
C VAL A 57 -4.51 13.81 -10.63
N SER A 58 -3.57 14.29 -9.83
CA SER A 58 -2.64 13.44 -9.08
C SER A 58 -3.36 12.54 -8.08
N PHE A 59 -4.35 13.05 -7.35
CA PHE A 59 -5.15 12.26 -6.42
C PHE A 59 -6.02 11.24 -7.14
N GLY A 60 -6.63 11.62 -8.27
CA GLY A 60 -7.38 10.69 -9.11
C GLY A 60 -6.48 9.55 -9.64
N PHE A 61 -5.28 9.88 -10.11
CA PHE A 61 -4.31 8.90 -10.57
C PHE A 61 -3.86 7.97 -9.44
N ALA A 62 -3.50 8.51 -8.28
CA ALA A 62 -3.10 7.71 -7.12
C ALA A 62 -4.21 6.77 -6.65
N ALA A 63 -5.45 7.27 -6.55
CA ALA A 63 -6.61 6.45 -6.20
C ALA A 63 -6.83 5.33 -7.23
N GLY A 64 -6.76 5.64 -8.52
CA GLY A 64 -6.90 4.65 -9.59
C GLY A 64 -5.81 3.57 -9.56
N ALA A 65 -4.55 3.96 -9.38
CA ALA A 65 -3.43 3.03 -9.27
C ALA A 65 -3.59 2.08 -8.07
N MET A 66 -3.98 2.61 -6.91
CA MET A 66 -4.21 1.79 -5.71
C MET A 66 -5.40 0.84 -5.86
N LEU A 67 -6.49 1.27 -6.51
CA LEU A 67 -7.63 0.40 -6.82
C LEU A 67 -7.23 -0.73 -7.77
N ALA A 68 -6.46 -0.43 -8.83
CA ALA A 68 -6.00 -1.43 -9.77
C ALA A 68 -5.11 -2.48 -9.08
N LEU A 69 -4.12 -2.05 -8.29
CA LEU A 69 -3.27 -2.94 -7.50
C LEU A 69 -4.10 -3.84 -6.56
N THR A 70 -5.01 -3.23 -5.81
CA THR A 70 -5.80 -3.94 -4.80
C THR A 70 -6.75 -4.96 -5.43
N LEU A 71 -7.45 -4.59 -6.51
CA LEU A 71 -8.46 -5.44 -7.13
C LEU A 71 -7.87 -6.53 -8.03
N ILE A 72 -6.73 -6.27 -8.67
CA ILE A 72 -6.15 -7.20 -9.65
C ILE A 72 -5.14 -8.15 -9.00
N GLU A 73 -4.45 -7.71 -7.96
CA GLU A 73 -3.34 -8.47 -7.36
C GLU A 73 -3.65 -8.92 -5.93
N LEU A 74 -3.90 -7.98 -5.02
CA LEU A 74 -4.01 -8.29 -3.58
C LEU A 74 -5.26 -9.09 -3.24
N LEU A 75 -6.44 -8.64 -3.69
CA LEU A 75 -7.70 -9.29 -3.36
C LEU A 75 -7.82 -10.69 -3.99
N PRO A 76 -7.50 -10.90 -5.28
CA PRO A 76 -7.49 -12.24 -5.86
C PRO A 76 -6.49 -13.17 -5.18
N GLY A 77 -5.29 -12.69 -4.85
CA GLY A 77 -4.28 -13.46 -4.12
C GLY A 77 -4.79 -13.95 -2.77
N ALA A 78 -5.38 -13.05 -1.97
CA ALA A 78 -5.99 -13.43 -0.69
C ALA A 78 -7.16 -14.42 -0.86
N TRP A 79 -7.95 -14.27 -1.92
CA TRP A 79 -9.10 -15.12 -2.19
C TRP A 79 -8.71 -16.55 -2.58
N VAL A 80 -7.62 -16.72 -3.34
CA VAL A 80 -7.08 -18.03 -3.71
C VAL A 80 -6.58 -18.79 -2.49
N GLU A 81 -5.91 -18.10 -1.56
CA GLU A 81 -5.40 -18.70 -0.32
C GLU A 81 -6.53 -19.08 0.65
N ASN A 82 -7.43 -18.14 0.97
CA ASN A 82 -8.56 -18.41 1.86
C ASN A 82 -9.71 -17.40 1.68
N PRO A 83 -10.79 -17.76 0.95
CA PRO A 83 -11.90 -16.86 0.68
C PRO A 83 -12.57 -16.30 1.95
N ARG A 84 -12.69 -17.12 3.00
CA ARG A 84 -13.33 -16.70 4.26
C ARG A 84 -12.49 -15.66 4.98
N GLN A 85 -11.19 -15.87 5.09
CA GLN A 85 -10.29 -14.90 5.72
C GLN A 85 -10.14 -13.64 4.89
N ALA A 86 -10.09 -13.74 3.56
CA ALA A 86 -10.11 -12.58 2.67
C ALA A 86 -11.37 -11.73 2.88
N PHE A 87 -12.55 -12.35 2.95
CA PHE A 87 -13.81 -11.65 3.21
C PHE A 87 -13.86 -11.00 4.59
N ILE A 88 -13.42 -11.71 5.64
CA ILE A 88 -13.32 -11.14 7.00
C ILE A 88 -12.35 -9.95 7.01
N GLY A 89 -11.17 -10.11 6.41
CA GLY A 89 -10.17 -9.06 6.30
C GLY A 89 -10.71 -7.81 5.63
N LEU A 90 -11.38 -7.96 4.48
CA LEU A 90 -12.05 -6.85 3.78
C LEU A 90 -13.13 -6.18 4.64
N SER A 91 -13.97 -6.99 5.28
CA SER A 91 -15.09 -6.50 6.10
C SER A 91 -14.64 -5.73 7.34
N VAL A 92 -13.49 -6.08 7.92
CA VAL A 92 -12.89 -5.40 9.08
C VAL A 92 -12.06 -4.19 8.65
N ALA A 93 -11.32 -4.28 7.54
CA ALA A 93 -10.42 -3.22 7.10
C ALA A 93 -11.18 -1.94 6.74
N ILE A 94 -12.32 -2.02 6.06
CA ILE A 94 -13.10 -0.84 5.66
C ILE A 94 -13.53 0.01 6.88
N PRO A 95 -14.26 -0.52 7.87
CA PRO A 95 -14.68 0.28 9.03
C PRO A 95 -13.50 0.72 9.89
N LEU A 96 -12.44 -0.11 10.01
CA LEU A 96 -11.22 0.28 10.73
C LEU A 96 -10.56 1.50 10.08
N MET A 97 -10.40 1.50 8.76
CA MET A 97 -9.79 2.61 8.03
C MET A 97 -10.64 3.87 8.12
N VAL A 98 -11.97 3.76 8.05
CA VAL A 98 -12.88 4.91 8.26
C VAL A 98 -12.75 5.45 9.69
N ALA A 99 -12.76 4.58 10.70
CA ALA A 99 -12.61 4.99 12.09
C ALA A 99 -11.27 5.68 12.35
N LEU A 100 -10.18 5.17 11.76
CA LEU A 100 -8.86 5.80 11.85
C LEU A 100 -8.82 7.17 11.17
N SER A 101 -9.46 7.33 10.01
CA SER A 101 -9.60 8.61 9.32
C SER A 101 -10.27 9.64 10.24
N LEU A 102 -11.43 9.27 10.78
CA LEU A 102 -12.20 10.11 11.71
C LEU A 102 -11.41 10.47 12.97
N ALA A 103 -10.70 9.50 13.56
CA ALA A 103 -9.91 9.71 14.77
C ALA A 103 -8.71 10.63 14.55
N LEU A 104 -8.10 10.59 13.36
CA LEU A 104 -6.95 11.42 12.98
C LEU A 104 -7.37 12.79 12.42
N GLY A 105 -8.67 13.01 12.16
CA GLY A 105 -9.19 14.27 11.63
C GLY A 105 -8.78 14.53 10.17
N VAL A 106 -8.53 13.47 9.41
CA VAL A 106 -8.16 13.49 7.99
C VAL A 106 -9.16 12.73 7.15
#